data_AF-A0AAU9NKT1-F1
#
_entry.id   AF-A0AAU9NKT1-F1
#
_cell.length_a   1.000
_cell.length_b   1.000
_cell.length_c   1.000
_cell.angle_alpha   90.00
_cell.angle_beta   90.00
_cell.angle_gamma   90.00
#
_symmetry.space_group_name_H-M   'P 1'
#
loop_
_entity.id
_entity.type
_entity.pdbx_description
1 polymer ?
#
loop_
_entity_poly.entity_id
_entity_poly.type
_entity_poly.pdbx_seq_one_letter_code
_entity_poly.pdbx_strand_id
1 'polypeptide(L)'
;MSRFSNTLIGFLNLLTLLVSIPIIGGGLWMARSTATCESFLQRPLMVLGFVILLISLAGFIGACFHVVWALWVYLVVMLFLITALLAMTVFGFVVAGPGGGVEVPGRNYREYHLQSYSPWLRKRIENPDYWMTIRSCILGSKTCSKIVMWTPVDYLTRDMSPIQSGCCKPLTSCNYEAPMMTQDPDCYKWNNDPSVLCYECDSCKAGVLEDVRRDWHKLSILNIVMVMLLIGIYCIGCCAFQNAKRDDSYPSNRMYKVRPKWNFYSGGR
;
A
#
# COMPACT_ATOMS: atom_id res chain seq x y z
N MET A 1 6.54 -37.64 8.42
CA MET A 1 5.69 -36.53 7.91
C MET A 1 6.11 -35.14 8.41
N SER A 2 6.59 -34.98 9.65
CA SER A 2 7.04 -33.66 10.19
C SER A 2 8.21 -33.00 9.45
N ARG A 3 9.16 -33.78 8.93
CA ARG A 3 10.33 -33.24 8.18
C ARG A 3 9.94 -32.53 6.88
N PHE A 4 8.95 -33.04 6.14
CA PHE A 4 8.52 -32.42 4.88
C PHE A 4 7.79 -31.09 5.10
N SER A 5 6.95 -31.00 6.14
CA SER A 5 6.27 -29.75 6.50
C SER A 5 7.26 -28.66 6.93
N ASN A 6 8.29 -28.99 7.72
CA ASN A 6 9.29 -28.01 8.17
C ASN A 6 10.17 -27.52 7.00
N THR A 7 10.55 -28.41 6.09
CA THR A 7 11.29 -28.03 4.86
C THR A 7 10.43 -27.20 3.91
N LEU A 8 9.13 -27.51 3.79
CA LEU A 8 8.20 -26.75 2.95
C LEU A 8 7.96 -25.34 3.50
N ILE A 9 7.79 -25.18 4.82
CA ILE A 9 7.67 -23.88 5.48
C ILE A 9 8.95 -23.05 5.28
N GLY A 10 10.13 -23.65 5.44
CA GLY A 10 11.41 -22.99 5.17
C GLY A 10 11.54 -22.54 3.70
N PHE A 11 11.13 -23.38 2.75
CA PHE A 11 11.18 -23.06 1.32
C PHE A 11 10.21 -21.94 0.93
N LEU A 12 8.98 -21.95 1.45
CA LEU A 12 7.98 -20.89 1.23
C LEU A 12 8.45 -19.54 1.80
N ASN A 13 9.13 -19.54 2.95
CA ASN A 13 9.70 -18.33 3.55
C ASN A 13 10.92 -17.80 2.79
N LEU A 14 11.76 -18.69 2.22
CA LEU A 14 12.86 -18.30 1.35
C LEU A 14 12.34 -17.68 0.03
N LEU A 15 11.30 -18.27 -0.55
CA LEU A 15 10.71 -17.79 -1.80
C LEU A 15 10.04 -16.42 -1.61
N THR A 16 9.39 -16.19 -0.47
CA THR A 16 8.85 -14.87 -0.11
C THR A 16 9.94 -13.83 0.16
N LEU A 17 11.09 -14.23 0.73
CA LEU A 17 12.27 -13.35 0.85
C LEU A 17 12.76 -12.91 -0.54
N LEU A 18 12.90 -13.87 -1.45
CA LEU A 18 13.38 -13.63 -2.81
C LEU A 18 12.40 -12.78 -3.62
N VAL A 19 11.09 -12.86 -3.37
CA VAL A 19 10.07 -11.98 -3.97
C VAL A 19 10.10 -10.58 -3.38
N SER A 20 10.49 -10.41 -2.11
CA SER A 20 10.62 -9.08 -1.48
C SER A 20 11.73 -8.24 -2.12
N ILE A 21 12.82 -8.86 -2.57
CA ILE A 21 13.99 -8.20 -3.17
C ILE A 21 13.64 -7.44 -4.48
N PRO A 22 12.96 -8.02 -5.48
CA PRO A 22 12.53 -7.30 -6.66
C PRO A 22 11.40 -6.30 -6.40
N ILE A 23 10.59 -6.47 -5.34
CA ILE A 23 9.60 -5.46 -4.92
C ILE A 23 10.30 -4.22 -4.34
N ILE A 24 11.26 -4.43 -3.44
CA ILE A 24 12.08 -3.36 -2.84
C ILE A 24 12.99 -2.72 -3.90
N GLY A 25 13.61 -3.55 -4.75
CA GLY A 25 14.46 -3.14 -5.86
C GLY A 25 13.68 -2.39 -6.95
N GLY A 26 12.45 -2.81 -7.25
CA GLY A 26 11.54 -2.08 -8.14
C GLY A 26 11.12 -0.73 -7.56
N GLY A 27 10.83 -0.67 -6.25
CA GLY A 27 10.57 0.58 -5.54
C GLY A 27 11.77 1.55 -5.55
N LEU A 28 13.00 1.03 -5.39
CA LEU A 28 14.26 1.80 -5.45
C LEU A 28 14.64 2.21 -6.88
N TRP A 29 14.37 1.37 -7.88
CA TRP A 29 14.61 1.68 -9.30
C TRP A 29 13.66 2.75 -9.81
N MET A 30 12.39 2.69 -9.41
CA MET A 30 11.41 3.75 -9.66
C MET A 30 11.79 5.05 -8.93
N ALA A 31 12.41 4.97 -7.74
CA ALA A 31 12.93 6.15 -7.03
C ALA A 31 14.08 6.87 -7.75
N ARG A 32 14.83 6.16 -8.61
CA ARG A 32 15.94 6.71 -9.39
C ARG A 32 15.51 7.20 -10.78
N SER A 33 14.36 6.73 -11.26
CA SER A 33 13.82 7.08 -12.57
C SER A 33 13.01 8.38 -12.45
N THR A 34 13.61 9.50 -12.81
CA THR A 34 13.03 10.86 -12.77
C THR A 34 11.74 11.06 -13.62
N ALA A 35 11.24 10.00 -14.26
CA ALA A 35 10.12 10.03 -15.19
C ALA A 35 8.78 9.58 -14.59
N THR A 36 8.75 9.00 -13.39
CA THR A 36 7.51 8.52 -12.77
C THR A 36 7.15 9.39 -11.58
N CYS A 37 6.01 10.06 -11.66
CA CYS A 37 5.50 10.95 -10.64
C CYS A 37 4.90 10.23 -9.44
N GLU A 38 5.66 9.28 -8.92
CA GLU A 38 5.18 8.20 -8.07
C GLU A 38 5.75 8.28 -6.65
N SER A 39 6.10 9.50 -6.19
CA SER A 39 6.53 9.72 -4.80
C SER A 39 5.44 9.31 -3.79
N PHE A 40 4.18 9.29 -4.24
CA PHE A 40 3.03 8.92 -3.43
C PHE A 40 2.86 7.39 -3.30
N LEU A 41 3.11 6.62 -4.36
CA LEU A 41 3.10 5.15 -4.35
C LEU A 41 4.39 4.53 -3.80
N GLN A 42 5.52 5.27 -3.82
CA GLN A 42 6.81 4.81 -3.33
C GLN A 42 6.83 4.48 -1.82
N ARG A 43 6.25 5.35 -0.98
CA ARG A 43 6.19 5.12 0.47
C ARG A 43 5.38 3.86 0.85
N PRO A 44 4.16 3.65 0.33
CA PRO A 44 3.42 2.43 0.62
C PRO A 44 4.05 1.17 0.02
N LEU A 45 4.72 1.24 -1.14
CA LEU A 45 5.48 0.10 -1.68
C LEU A 45 6.66 -0.29 -0.78
N MET A 46 7.39 0.70 -0.23
CA MET A 46 8.46 0.44 0.75
C MET A 46 7.93 -0.14 2.05
N VAL A 47 6.79 0.36 2.55
CA VAL A 47 6.11 -0.22 3.72
C VAL A 47 5.71 -1.67 3.45
N LEU A 48 5.13 -1.95 2.29
CA LEU A 48 4.76 -3.31 1.89
C LEU A 48 5.99 -4.24 1.81
N GLY A 49 7.07 -3.79 1.18
CA GLY A 49 8.32 -4.53 1.10
C GLY A 49 8.94 -4.82 2.46
N PHE A 50 8.91 -3.86 3.38
CA PHE A 50 9.39 -4.04 4.76
C PHE A 50 8.55 -5.06 5.52
N VAL A 51 7.23 -5.06 5.35
CA VAL A 51 6.35 -6.05 6.00
C VAL A 51 6.61 -7.46 5.45
N ILE A 52 6.76 -7.62 4.13
CA ILE A 52 7.09 -8.91 3.52
C ILE A 52 8.44 -9.43 4.04
N LEU A 53 9.43 -8.54 4.17
CA LEU A 53 10.74 -8.88 4.74
C LEU A 53 10.60 -9.38 6.19
N LEU A 54 9.79 -8.70 7.02
CA LEU A 54 9.54 -9.14 8.39
C LEU A 54 8.81 -10.47 8.46
N ILE A 55 7.80 -10.72 7.61
CA ILE A 55 7.12 -12.02 7.50
C ILE A 55 8.13 -13.13 7.20
N SER A 56 9.02 -12.90 6.25
CA SER A 56 10.02 -13.89 5.83
C SER A 56 11.06 -14.18 6.92
N LEU A 57 11.59 -13.15 7.58
CA LEU A 57 12.48 -13.29 8.74
C LEU A 57 11.82 -14.09 9.86
N ALA A 58 10.56 -13.78 10.13
CA ALA A 58 9.77 -14.40 11.17
C ALA A 58 9.56 -15.91 10.86
N GLY A 59 9.27 -16.24 9.60
CA GLY A 59 9.12 -17.62 9.15
C GLY A 59 10.42 -18.43 9.14
N PHE A 60 11.57 -17.78 8.90
CA PHE A 60 12.89 -18.41 8.97
C PHE A 60 13.30 -18.74 10.41
N ILE A 61 13.12 -17.80 11.35
CA ILE A 61 13.46 -17.98 12.78
C ILE A 61 12.61 -19.09 13.41
N GLY A 62 11.31 -19.15 13.09
CA GLY A 62 10.42 -20.21 13.57
C GLY A 62 10.83 -21.62 13.11
N ALA A 63 11.43 -21.74 11.92
CA ALA A 63 11.89 -23.03 11.39
C ALA A 63 13.24 -23.49 11.97
N CYS A 64 14.14 -22.56 12.29
CA CYS A 64 15.51 -22.90 12.69
C CYS A 64 15.68 -23.23 14.18
N PHE A 65 14.94 -22.58 15.07
CA PHE A 65 15.38 -22.54 16.47
C PHE A 65 14.71 -23.50 17.43
N HIS A 66 13.48 -23.98 17.22
CA HIS A 66 12.77 -24.91 18.15
C HIS A 66 12.87 -24.54 19.67
N VAL A 67 13.24 -23.29 19.98
CA VAL A 67 13.54 -22.76 21.31
C VAL A 67 12.37 -21.89 21.71
N VAL A 68 11.74 -22.24 22.83
CA VAL A 68 10.51 -21.60 23.33
C VAL A 68 10.70 -20.08 23.51
N TRP A 69 11.88 -19.64 23.93
CA TRP A 69 12.20 -18.22 24.11
C TRP A 69 12.22 -17.43 22.79
N ALA A 70 12.77 -18.01 21.70
CA ALA A 70 12.78 -17.40 20.39
C ALA A 70 11.35 -17.28 19.81
N LEU A 71 10.51 -18.29 20.05
CA LEU A 71 9.12 -18.30 19.65
C LEU A 71 8.28 -17.26 20.43
N TRP A 72 8.62 -16.98 21.69
CA TRP A 72 8.00 -15.91 22.47
C TRP A 72 8.34 -14.51 21.92
N VAL A 73 9.62 -14.24 21.65
CA VAL A 73 10.06 -12.98 21.02
C VAL A 73 9.37 -12.79 19.65
N TYR A 74 9.27 -13.87 18.87
CA TYR A 74 8.56 -13.88 17.60
C TYR A 74 7.09 -13.44 17.74
N LEU A 75 6.35 -13.98 18.71
CA LEU A 75 4.95 -13.61 18.93
C LEU A 75 4.80 -12.14 19.32
N VAL A 76 5.72 -11.62 20.14
CA VAL A 76 5.73 -10.21 20.53
C VAL A 76 5.96 -9.30 19.31
N VAL A 77 6.96 -9.61 18.47
CA VAL A 77 7.24 -8.84 17.24
C VAL A 77 6.06 -8.87 16.27
N MET A 78 5.45 -10.05 16.08
CA MET A 78 4.27 -10.20 15.22
C MET A 78 3.07 -9.40 15.72
N LEU A 79 2.85 -9.34 17.04
CA LEU A 79 1.80 -8.52 17.64
C LEU A 79 2.02 -7.02 17.37
N PHE A 80 3.25 -6.52 17.56
CA PHE A 80 3.58 -5.13 17.23
C PHE A 80 3.40 -4.82 15.75
N LEU A 81 3.73 -5.75 14.86
CA LEU A 81 3.54 -5.58 13.43
C LEU A 81 2.06 -5.51 13.04
N ILE A 82 1.24 -6.44 13.55
CA ILE A 82 -0.21 -6.45 13.29
C ILE A 82 -0.86 -5.16 13.80
N THR A 83 -0.52 -4.74 15.02
CA THR A 83 -1.07 -3.51 15.62
C THR A 83 -0.64 -2.26 14.84
N ALA A 84 0.62 -2.17 14.39
CA ALA A 84 1.09 -1.07 13.55
C ALA A 84 0.34 -1.01 12.20
N LEU A 85 0.12 -2.16 11.55
CA LEU A 85 -0.61 -2.20 10.28
C LEU A 85 -2.09 -1.84 10.45
N LEU A 86 -2.72 -2.30 11.53
CA LEU A 86 -4.09 -1.91 11.88
C LEU A 86 -4.19 -0.41 12.20
N ALA A 87 -3.23 0.15 12.92
CA ALA A 87 -3.21 1.59 13.18
C ALA A 87 -3.06 2.39 11.87
N MET A 88 -2.19 1.92 10.96
CA MET A 88 -2.00 2.55 9.65
C MET A 88 -3.24 2.43 8.75
N THR A 89 -3.97 1.30 8.75
CA THR A 89 -5.22 1.19 8.00
C THR A 89 -6.27 2.17 8.52
N VAL A 90 -6.48 2.22 9.83
CA VAL A 90 -7.45 3.13 10.45
C VAL A 90 -7.11 4.58 10.15
N PHE A 91 -5.86 4.98 10.35
CA PHE A 91 -5.39 6.32 10.00
C PHE A 91 -5.62 6.62 8.52
N GLY A 92 -5.31 5.66 7.66
CA GLY A 92 -5.52 5.74 6.22
C GLY A 92 -6.97 5.99 5.85
N PHE A 93 -7.92 5.27 6.43
CA PHE A 93 -9.35 5.47 6.20
C PHE A 93 -9.85 6.83 6.71
N VAL A 94 -9.34 7.30 7.85
CA VAL A 94 -9.72 8.63 8.38
C VAL A 94 -9.23 9.75 7.45
N VAL A 95 -8.02 9.62 6.92
CA VAL A 95 -7.40 10.66 6.08
C VAL A 95 -7.89 10.62 4.64
N ALA A 96 -8.04 9.43 4.05
CA ALA A 96 -8.46 9.23 2.65
C ALA A 96 -9.98 8.97 2.50
N GLY A 97 -10.73 8.94 3.59
CA GLY A 97 -12.18 8.71 3.57
C GLY A 97 -12.96 9.83 2.86
N PRO A 98 -12.80 11.11 3.28
CA PRO A 98 -13.47 12.25 2.66
C PRO A 98 -12.91 12.57 1.27
N GLY A 99 -13.79 12.86 0.32
CA GLY A 99 -13.45 13.30 -1.03
C GLY A 99 -14.40 12.76 -2.09
N GLY A 100 -14.06 13.01 -3.34
CA GLY A 100 -14.77 12.50 -4.50
C GLY A 100 -15.08 13.59 -5.51
N GLY A 101 -15.21 13.18 -6.76
CA GLY A 101 -15.55 14.09 -7.85
C GLY A 101 -17.05 14.36 -7.92
N VAL A 102 -17.40 15.60 -8.22
CA VAL A 102 -18.77 16.03 -8.54
C VAL A 102 -19.02 15.77 -10.02
N GLU A 103 -20.18 15.21 -10.33
CA GLU A 103 -20.60 14.96 -11.71
C GLU A 103 -21.10 16.26 -12.34
N VAL A 104 -20.61 16.57 -13.53
CA VAL A 104 -21.03 17.74 -14.29
C VAL A 104 -22.12 17.33 -15.28
N PRO A 105 -23.32 17.95 -15.27
CA PRO A 105 -24.40 17.59 -16.18
C PRO A 105 -23.97 17.61 -17.65
N GLY A 106 -24.23 16.51 -18.37
CA GLY A 106 -23.91 16.38 -19.80
C GLY A 106 -22.43 16.17 -20.12
N ARG A 107 -21.60 15.83 -19.14
CA ARG A 107 -20.16 15.56 -19.28
C ARG A 107 -19.80 14.17 -18.76
N ASN A 108 -18.81 13.52 -19.38
CA ASN A 108 -18.33 12.21 -18.91
C ASN A 108 -17.22 12.31 -17.85
N TYR A 109 -16.76 13.52 -17.50
CA TYR A 109 -15.75 13.73 -16.47
C TYR A 109 -16.33 14.27 -15.16
N ARG A 110 -15.53 14.15 -14.10
CA ARG A 110 -15.84 14.69 -12.77
C ARG A 110 -14.91 15.86 -12.43
N GLU A 111 -15.46 16.82 -11.69
CA GLU A 111 -14.73 17.95 -11.15
C GLU A 111 -14.43 17.74 -9.66
N TYR A 112 -13.28 18.24 -9.21
CA TYR A 112 -12.77 17.99 -7.87
C TYR A 112 -12.56 19.30 -7.14
N HIS A 113 -13.07 19.38 -5.91
CA HIS A 113 -12.90 20.55 -5.06
C HIS A 113 -12.02 20.20 -3.87
N LEU A 114 -11.07 21.08 -3.56
CA LEU A 114 -10.12 20.89 -2.45
C LEU A 114 -10.84 20.79 -1.09
N GLN A 115 -12.02 21.42 -0.98
CA GLN A 115 -12.85 21.42 0.23
C GLN A 115 -13.45 20.04 0.55
N SER A 116 -13.60 19.16 -0.45
CA SER A 116 -14.17 17.82 -0.27
C SER A 116 -13.22 16.85 0.43
N TYR A 117 -11.93 17.15 0.49
CA TYR A 117 -10.90 16.29 1.08
C TYR A 117 -10.60 16.63 2.54
N SER A 118 -10.04 15.66 3.27
CA SER A 118 -9.71 15.80 4.69
C SER A 118 -8.76 16.98 4.96
N PRO A 119 -8.90 17.66 6.11
CA PRO A 119 -8.02 18.77 6.48
C PRO A 119 -6.54 18.38 6.51
N TRP A 120 -6.23 17.12 6.84
CA TRP A 120 -4.86 16.61 6.86
C TRP A 120 -4.24 16.56 5.46
N LEU A 121 -4.97 16.04 4.46
CA LEU A 121 -4.50 15.99 3.07
C LEU A 121 -4.35 17.40 2.50
N ARG A 122 -5.32 18.26 2.79
CA ARG A 122 -5.31 19.66 2.34
C ARG A 122 -4.10 20.42 2.87
N LYS A 123 -3.85 20.36 4.18
CA LYS A 123 -2.69 20.99 4.80
C LYS A 123 -1.38 20.48 4.22
N ARG A 124 -1.33 19.23 3.77
CA ARG A 124 -0.14 18.66 3.14
C ARG A 124 0.13 19.25 1.76
N ILE A 125 -0.92 19.42 0.95
CA ILE A 125 -0.79 19.96 -0.42
C ILE A 125 -0.68 21.49 -0.47
N GLU A 126 -1.09 22.17 0.60
CA GLU A 126 -0.86 23.62 0.78
C GLU A 126 0.62 23.97 1.04
N ASN A 127 1.47 23.01 1.44
CA ASN A 127 2.89 23.29 1.63
C ASN A 127 3.58 23.54 0.28
N PRO A 128 4.22 24.72 0.08
CA PRO A 128 4.78 25.11 -1.21
C PRO A 128 5.89 24.18 -1.68
N ASP A 129 6.80 23.78 -0.78
CA ASP A 129 7.92 22.88 -1.13
C ASP A 129 7.45 21.51 -1.63
N TYR A 130 6.38 21.00 -1.00
CA TYR A 130 5.79 19.73 -1.37
C TYR A 130 5.05 19.83 -2.71
N TRP A 131 4.28 20.91 -2.89
CA TRP A 131 3.57 21.16 -4.14
C TRP A 131 4.51 21.37 -5.33
N MET A 132 5.62 22.09 -5.14
CA MET A 132 6.61 22.33 -6.20
C MET A 132 7.18 21.02 -6.75
N THR A 133 7.44 20.05 -5.88
CA THR A 133 7.91 18.71 -6.27
C THR A 133 6.86 17.95 -7.09
N ILE A 134 5.58 18.03 -6.71
CA ILE A 134 4.48 17.41 -7.44
C ILE A 134 4.26 18.09 -8.79
N ARG A 135 4.30 19.42 -8.81
CA ARG A 135 4.10 20.23 -10.01
C ARG A 135 5.17 19.95 -11.06
N SER A 136 6.46 20.01 -10.71
CA SER A 136 7.56 19.74 -11.64
C SER A 136 7.44 18.36 -12.29
N CYS A 137 6.81 17.47 -11.56
CA CYS A 137 6.67 16.07 -11.88
C CYS A 137 5.46 15.80 -12.80
N ILE A 138 4.33 16.48 -12.59
CA ILE A 138 3.19 16.50 -13.54
C ILE A 138 3.59 17.17 -14.86
N LEU A 139 4.39 18.25 -14.79
CA LEU A 139 4.96 18.90 -15.97
C LEU A 139 5.87 17.94 -16.74
N GLY A 140 6.74 17.20 -16.03
CA GLY A 140 7.68 16.24 -16.61
C GLY A 140 7.01 15.02 -17.24
N SER A 141 5.89 14.53 -16.70
CA SER A 141 5.17 13.35 -17.20
C SER A 141 4.38 13.60 -18.49
N LYS A 142 4.30 14.85 -18.96
CA LYS A 142 3.55 15.27 -20.16
C LYS A 142 2.07 14.83 -20.14
N THR A 143 1.49 14.65 -18.96
CA THR A 143 0.09 14.18 -18.78
C THR A 143 -0.92 15.08 -19.49
N CYS A 144 -0.66 16.39 -19.55
CA CYS A 144 -1.52 17.36 -20.23
C CYS A 144 -1.20 17.54 -21.73
N SER A 145 -0.06 17.07 -22.23
CA SER A 145 0.40 17.39 -23.60
C SER A 145 -0.58 16.97 -24.70
N LYS A 146 -1.29 15.86 -24.53
CA LYS A 146 -2.29 15.37 -25.49
C LYS A 146 -3.65 16.06 -25.35
N ILE A 147 -3.97 16.58 -24.16
CA ILE A 147 -5.26 17.19 -23.84
C ILE A 147 -5.32 18.63 -24.31
N VAL A 148 -4.21 19.37 -24.25
CA VAL A 148 -4.15 20.76 -24.74
C VAL A 148 -4.56 20.87 -26.22
N MET A 149 -4.36 19.80 -27.00
CA MET A 149 -4.73 19.73 -28.42
C MET A 149 -6.18 19.26 -28.68
N TRP A 150 -6.97 19.01 -27.63
CA TRP A 150 -8.34 18.52 -27.78
C TRP A 150 -9.31 19.61 -28.22
N THR A 151 -10.29 19.21 -29.04
CA THR A 151 -11.39 20.09 -29.42
C THR A 151 -12.37 20.26 -28.26
N PRO A 152 -13.23 21.30 -28.27
CA PRO A 152 -14.29 21.46 -27.27
C PRO A 152 -15.16 20.21 -27.10
N VAL A 153 -15.42 19.47 -28.19
CA VAL A 153 -16.22 18.23 -28.19
C VAL A 153 -15.48 17.06 -27.56
N ASP A 154 -14.16 16.97 -27.72
CA ASP A 154 -13.36 15.96 -27.05
C ASP A 154 -13.42 16.12 -25.52
N TYR A 155 -13.44 17.36 -25.03
CA TYR A 155 -13.64 17.65 -23.61
C TYR A 155 -15.05 17.27 -23.10
N LEU A 156 -16.09 17.22 -23.96
CA LEU A 156 -17.44 16.76 -23.57
C LEU A 156 -17.46 15.24 -23.35
N THR A 157 -16.82 14.51 -24.26
CA THR A 157 -17.12 13.09 -24.53
C THR A 157 -16.09 12.12 -23.95
N ARG A 158 -14.84 12.56 -23.78
CA ARG A 158 -13.77 11.68 -23.31
C ARG A 158 -13.66 11.66 -21.79
N ASP A 159 -13.45 10.47 -21.26
CA ASP A 159 -13.06 10.27 -19.87
C ASP A 159 -11.66 10.82 -19.62
N MET A 160 -11.49 11.45 -18.46
CA MET A 160 -10.24 12.08 -18.03
C MET A 160 -9.88 11.55 -16.64
N SER A 161 -8.58 11.40 -16.38
CA SER A 161 -8.11 11.13 -15.03
C SER A 161 -8.35 12.35 -14.12
N PRO A 162 -8.34 12.17 -12.78
CA PRO A 162 -8.57 13.30 -11.86
C PRO A 162 -7.60 14.46 -12.05
N ILE A 163 -6.32 14.16 -12.31
CA ILE A 163 -5.28 15.16 -12.61
C ILE A 163 -5.57 15.83 -13.96
N GLN A 164 -6.04 15.09 -14.96
CA GLN A 164 -6.35 15.62 -16.27
C GLN A 164 -7.53 16.61 -16.23
N SER A 165 -8.61 16.27 -15.53
CA SER A 165 -9.77 17.15 -15.43
C SER A 165 -9.51 18.38 -14.55
N GLY A 166 -8.64 18.27 -13.53
CA GLY A 166 -8.31 19.38 -12.64
C GLY A 166 -7.19 20.31 -13.12
N CYS A 167 -6.22 19.82 -13.90
CA CYS A 167 -5.03 20.61 -14.27
C CYS A 167 -4.96 20.98 -15.76
N CYS A 168 -5.48 20.12 -16.65
CA CYS A 168 -5.23 20.21 -18.10
C CYS A 168 -6.39 20.83 -18.90
N LYS A 169 -7.50 21.17 -18.25
CA LYS A 169 -8.73 21.65 -18.87
C LYS A 169 -9.20 22.95 -18.18
N PRO A 170 -9.80 23.90 -18.92
CA PRO A 170 -10.46 25.06 -18.32
C PRO A 170 -11.65 24.63 -17.42
N LEU A 171 -11.81 25.28 -16.28
CA LEU A 171 -12.90 25.00 -15.33
C LEU A 171 -14.25 25.34 -15.98
N THR A 172 -15.27 24.49 -15.78
CA THR A 172 -16.61 24.76 -16.36
C THR A 172 -17.38 25.88 -15.66
N SER A 173 -17.07 26.14 -14.39
CA SER A 173 -17.67 27.22 -13.60
C SER A 173 -17.23 28.61 -14.05
N CYS A 174 -16.16 28.72 -14.84
CA CYS A 174 -15.62 30.00 -15.28
C CYS A 174 -16.35 30.53 -16.53
N ASN A 175 -16.84 31.75 -16.44
CA ASN A 175 -17.32 32.55 -17.56
C ASN A 175 -16.16 33.39 -18.15
N TYR A 176 -15.46 32.80 -19.13
CA TYR A 176 -14.34 33.44 -19.82
C TYR A 176 -14.75 34.60 -20.73
N GLU A 177 -16.04 34.74 -21.08
CA GLU A 177 -16.56 35.85 -21.88
C GLU A 177 -16.78 37.13 -21.06
N ALA A 178 -16.91 37.01 -19.73
CA ALA A 178 -17.13 38.14 -18.81
C ALA A 178 -16.18 38.08 -17.59
N PRO A 179 -14.87 38.34 -17.78
CA PRO A 179 -13.85 38.20 -16.74
C PRO A 179 -14.00 39.18 -15.56
N MET A 180 -14.83 40.23 -15.71
CA MET A 180 -15.08 41.24 -14.67
C MET A 180 -16.12 40.83 -13.61
N MET A 181 -16.78 39.67 -13.76
CA MET A 181 -17.67 39.14 -12.73
C MET A 181 -16.88 38.45 -11.62
N THR A 182 -17.36 38.48 -10.38
CA THR A 182 -16.83 37.66 -9.29
C THR A 182 -17.03 36.18 -9.63
N GLN A 183 -15.93 35.47 -9.82
CA GLN A 183 -15.88 34.05 -10.17
C GLN A 183 -14.94 33.31 -9.23
N ASP A 184 -14.82 32.00 -9.44
CA ASP A 184 -13.88 31.16 -8.71
C ASP A 184 -12.45 31.71 -8.85
N PRO A 185 -11.66 31.85 -7.77
CA PRO A 185 -10.28 32.32 -7.83
C PRO A 185 -9.40 31.52 -8.79
N ASP A 186 -9.72 30.24 -9.03
CA ASP A 186 -8.99 29.41 -9.97
C ASP A 186 -9.16 29.85 -11.44
N CYS A 187 -10.24 30.58 -11.78
CA CYS A 187 -10.45 31.12 -13.12
C CYS A 187 -9.35 32.12 -13.52
N TYR A 188 -8.83 32.89 -12.58
CA TYR A 188 -7.78 33.89 -12.83
C TYR A 188 -6.37 33.28 -12.95
N LYS A 189 -6.20 32.04 -12.46
CA LYS A 189 -4.92 31.32 -12.52
C LYS A 189 -4.76 30.48 -13.78
N TRP A 190 -5.84 30.26 -14.53
CA TRP A 190 -5.82 29.48 -15.76
C TRP A 190 -4.99 30.18 -16.86
N ASN A 191 -4.18 29.40 -17.59
CA ASN A 191 -3.43 29.86 -18.76
C ASN A 191 -3.47 28.81 -19.89
N ASN A 192 -3.54 29.26 -21.15
CA ASN A 192 -3.54 28.38 -22.32
C ASN A 192 -2.15 27.87 -22.70
N ASP A 193 -1.08 28.42 -22.12
CA ASP A 193 0.28 27.92 -22.33
C ASP A 193 0.44 26.52 -21.71
N PRO A 194 0.86 25.50 -22.49
CA PRO A 194 1.03 24.13 -22.00
C PRO A 194 2.06 24.00 -20.86
N SER A 195 2.94 24.97 -20.67
CA SER A 195 3.92 25.01 -19.58
C SER A 195 3.39 25.63 -18.29
N VAL A 196 2.26 26.34 -18.33
CA VAL A 196 1.71 27.09 -17.18
C VAL A 196 0.36 26.52 -16.71
N LEU A 197 -0.58 26.22 -17.63
CA LEU A 197 -1.89 25.58 -17.39
C LEU A 197 -2.54 25.97 -16.04
N CYS A 198 -3.37 25.10 -15.44
CA CYS A 198 -3.94 25.30 -14.11
C CYS A 198 -3.07 24.67 -13.00
N TYR A 199 -1.74 24.63 -13.14
CA TYR A 199 -0.88 23.93 -12.18
C TYR A 199 -0.80 24.59 -10.78
N GLU A 200 -1.38 25.78 -10.60
CA GLU A 200 -1.48 26.44 -9.28
C GLU A 200 -2.93 26.54 -8.77
N CYS A 201 -3.86 25.97 -9.51
CA CYS A 201 -5.28 25.94 -9.16
C CYS A 201 -5.56 24.93 -8.03
N ASP A 202 -6.52 25.25 -7.19
CA ASP A 202 -6.99 24.34 -6.15
C ASP A 202 -7.76 23.15 -6.74
N SER A 203 -8.39 23.30 -7.92
CA SER A 203 -8.91 22.18 -8.72
C SER A 203 -7.83 21.18 -9.13
N CYS A 204 -6.63 21.65 -9.50
CA CYS A 204 -5.52 20.77 -9.87
C CYS A 204 -4.97 20.03 -8.64
N LYS A 205 -4.81 20.73 -7.51
CA LYS A 205 -4.44 20.10 -6.22
C LYS A 205 -5.49 19.07 -5.79
N ALA A 206 -6.78 19.37 -5.96
CA ALA A 206 -7.87 18.45 -5.67
C ALA A 206 -7.83 17.20 -6.56
N GLY A 207 -7.53 17.37 -7.86
CA GLY A 207 -7.31 16.26 -8.78
C GLY A 207 -6.18 15.33 -8.33
N VAL A 208 -5.07 15.89 -7.83
CA VAL A 208 -3.98 15.11 -7.24
C VAL A 208 -4.45 14.38 -5.98
N LEU A 209 -5.19 15.04 -5.09
CA LEU A 209 -5.72 14.41 -3.87
C LEU A 209 -6.70 13.26 -4.16
N GLU A 210 -7.49 13.35 -5.24
CA GLU A 210 -8.34 12.24 -5.66
C GLU A 210 -7.53 11.03 -6.10
N ASP A 211 -6.49 11.26 -6.92
CA ASP A 211 -5.65 10.18 -7.46
C ASP A 211 -4.95 9.44 -6.31
N VAL A 212 -4.37 10.24 -5.40
CA VAL A 212 -3.83 9.82 -4.09
C VAL A 212 -4.83 8.97 -3.31
N ARG A 213 -6.08 9.43 -3.18
CA ARG A 213 -7.13 8.72 -2.44
C ARG A 213 -7.48 7.39 -3.09
N ARG A 214 -7.60 7.35 -4.42
CA ARG A 214 -7.89 6.11 -5.17
C ARG A 214 -6.79 5.07 -4.98
N ASP A 215 -5.53 5.49 -5.06
CA ASP A 215 -4.42 4.58 -4.84
C ASP A 215 -4.31 4.14 -3.38
N TRP A 216 -4.60 5.05 -2.45
CA TRP A 216 -4.69 4.71 -1.04
C TRP A 216 -5.76 3.64 -0.76
N HIS A 217 -6.93 3.72 -1.41
CA HIS A 217 -7.96 2.69 -1.29
C HIS A 217 -7.48 1.32 -1.82
N LYS A 218 -6.81 1.28 -2.98
CA LYS A 218 -6.25 0.03 -3.53
C LYS A 218 -5.24 -0.60 -2.57
N LEU A 219 -4.32 0.23 -2.04
CA LEU A 219 -3.30 -0.20 -1.09
C LEU A 219 -3.91 -0.63 0.25
N SER A 220 -4.96 0.05 0.71
CA SER A 220 -5.66 -0.32 1.94
C SER A 220 -6.35 -1.68 1.82
N ILE A 221 -6.93 -2.00 0.66
CA ILE A 221 -7.51 -3.34 0.40
C ILE A 221 -6.42 -4.40 0.49
N LEU A 222 -5.27 -4.18 -0.17
CA LEU A 222 -4.14 -5.09 -0.10
C LEU A 222 -3.61 -5.25 1.34
N ASN A 223 -3.51 -4.15 2.10
CA ASN A 223 -3.07 -4.19 3.49
C ASN A 223 -4.04 -4.95 4.39
N ILE A 224 -5.37 -4.82 4.20
CA ILE A 224 -6.36 -5.60 4.94
C ILE A 224 -6.17 -7.10 4.70
N VAL A 225 -5.98 -7.52 3.44
CA VAL A 225 -5.71 -8.92 3.10
C VAL A 225 -4.44 -9.42 3.79
N MET A 226 -3.37 -8.61 3.78
CA MET A 226 -2.11 -8.94 4.45
C MET A 226 -2.27 -9.08 5.96
N VAL A 227 -3.00 -8.18 6.61
CA VAL A 227 -3.29 -8.25 8.06
C VAL A 227 -4.05 -9.52 8.41
N MET A 228 -5.04 -9.92 7.60
CA MET A 228 -5.76 -11.17 7.80
C MET A 228 -4.84 -12.40 7.74
N LEU A 229 -3.91 -12.44 6.78
CA LEU A 229 -2.91 -13.50 6.67
C LEU A 229 -1.98 -13.52 7.90
N LEU A 230 -1.53 -12.35 8.35
CA LEU A 230 -0.68 -12.22 9.54
C LEU A 230 -1.37 -12.69 10.82
N ILE A 231 -2.66 -12.40 10.98
CA ILE A 231 -3.47 -12.90 12.10
C ILE A 231 -3.54 -14.43 12.04
N GLY A 232 -3.75 -15.03 10.86
CA GLY A 232 -3.73 -16.48 10.68
C GLY A 232 -2.39 -17.10 11.09
N ILE A 233 -1.28 -16.53 10.65
CA ILE A 233 0.08 -16.97 11.02
C ILE A 233 0.31 -16.80 12.52
N TYR A 234 -0.13 -15.69 13.11
CA TYR A 234 -0.03 -15.44 14.55
C TYR A 234 -0.79 -16.49 15.37
N CYS A 235 -2.01 -16.86 14.96
CA CYS A 235 -2.79 -17.92 15.60
C CYS A 235 -2.06 -19.27 15.55
N ILE A 236 -1.49 -19.64 14.40
CA ILE A 236 -0.70 -20.87 14.24
C ILE A 236 0.55 -20.82 15.14
N GLY A 237 1.25 -19.70 15.16
CA GLY A 237 2.41 -19.47 16.03
C GLY A 237 2.07 -19.60 17.52
N CYS A 238 0.91 -19.07 17.95
CA CYS A 238 0.40 -19.21 19.31
C CYS A 238 0.12 -20.68 19.66
N CYS A 239 -0.52 -21.43 18.75
CA CYS A 239 -0.75 -22.86 18.93
C CYS A 239 0.56 -23.65 19.02
N ALA A 240 1.54 -23.35 18.16
CA ALA A 240 2.86 -23.97 18.20
C ALA A 240 3.58 -23.65 19.52
N PHE A 241 3.46 -22.42 20.03
CA PHE A 241 4.06 -22.01 21.30
C PHE A 241 3.45 -22.72 22.49
N GLN A 242 2.12 -22.84 22.53
CA GLN A 242 1.44 -23.58 23.58
C GLN A 242 1.84 -25.06 23.59
N ASN A 243 2.01 -25.66 22.41
CA ASN A 243 2.46 -27.05 22.30
C ASN A 243 3.91 -27.21 22.78
N ALA A 244 4.83 -26.35 22.36
CA ALA A 244 6.23 -26.40 22.80
C ALA A 244 6.37 -26.17 24.33
N LYS A 245 5.58 -25.25 24.90
CA LYS A 245 5.55 -25.01 26.35
C LYS A 245 5.01 -26.21 27.14
N ARG A 246 4.03 -26.95 26.59
CA ARG A 246 3.51 -28.18 27.23
C ARG A 246 4.56 -29.29 27.26
N ASP A 247 5.34 -29.43 26.20
CA ASP A 247 6.44 -30.40 26.15
C ASP A 247 7.55 -30.07 27.18
N ASP A 248 7.89 -28.80 27.36
CA ASP A 248 8.87 -28.36 28.39
C ASP A 248 8.34 -28.55 29.84
N SER A 249 7.03 -28.44 30.06
CA SER A 249 6.42 -28.53 31.40
C SER A 249 6.26 -29.98 31.91
N TYR A 250 6.44 -30.98 31.05
CA TYR A 250 6.48 -32.39 31.41
C TYR A 250 7.92 -32.94 31.26
N PRO A 251 8.82 -32.73 32.23
CA PRO A 251 10.07 -33.46 32.26
C PRO A 251 9.76 -34.94 32.52
N SER A 252 9.88 -35.76 31.48
CA SER A 252 9.95 -37.23 31.52
C SER A 252 9.06 -37.97 32.53
N ASN A 253 7.91 -38.46 32.06
CA ASN A 253 7.40 -39.77 32.49
C ASN A 253 6.96 -40.61 31.28
N ARG A 254 7.67 -40.46 30.15
CA ARG A 254 7.56 -41.43 29.06
C ARG A 254 8.58 -42.54 29.30
N MET A 255 8.26 -43.38 30.27
CA MET A 255 8.87 -44.69 30.45
C MET A 255 8.62 -45.45 29.13
N TYR A 256 9.64 -45.52 28.27
CA TYR A 256 9.61 -46.45 27.17
C TYR A 256 9.55 -47.84 27.82
N LYS A 257 8.43 -48.55 27.66
CA LYS A 257 8.46 -50.00 27.87
C LYS A 257 9.26 -50.58 26.70
N VAL A 258 10.59 -50.60 26.84
CA VAL A 258 11.39 -51.61 26.14
C VAL A 258 10.92 -52.92 26.73
N ARG A 259 10.16 -53.69 25.96
CA ARG A 259 10.09 -55.13 26.16
C ARG A 259 11.29 -55.71 25.41
N PRO A 260 12.33 -56.22 26.08
CA PRO A 260 13.23 -57.16 25.44
C PRO A 260 12.49 -58.49 25.39
N LYS A 261 12.06 -58.91 24.20
CA LYS A 261 11.67 -60.31 23.96
C LYS A 261 12.85 -61.00 23.31
N TRP A 262 13.87 -61.28 24.11
CA TRP A 262 14.84 -62.31 23.76
C TRP A 262 14.22 -63.64 24.17
N ASN A 263 14.07 -64.55 23.21
CA ASN A 263 14.39 -65.96 23.41
C ASN A 263 14.68 -66.60 22.05
N PHE A 264 15.81 -67.29 22.06
CA PHE A 264 16.53 -67.87 20.94
C PHE A 264 15.79 -69.02 20.26
N TYR A 265 16.25 -69.30 19.04
CA TYR A 265 15.87 -70.36 18.12
C TYR A 265 16.29 -71.77 18.56
N SER A 266 15.69 -72.77 17.88
CA SER A 266 16.02 -74.21 17.75
C SER A 266 15.42 -75.15 18.82
N GLY A 267 14.82 -76.30 18.52
CA GLY A 267 14.65 -77.05 17.28
C GLY A 267 14.84 -78.55 17.55
N GLY A 268 13.82 -79.37 17.28
CA GLY A 268 14.01 -80.78 16.89
C GLY A 268 14.14 -81.85 17.97
N ARG A 269 13.22 -82.81 17.85
CA ARG A 269 13.21 -84.21 18.31
C ARG A 269 12.73 -84.50 19.73
#